data_AF-A0AAN5BTR1-F1
#
_entry.id   AF-A0AAN5BTR1-F1
#
_cell.length_a   1.000
_cell.length_b   1.000
_cell.length_c   1.000
_cell.angle_alpha   90.00
_cell.angle_beta   90.00
_cell.angle_gamma   90.00
#
_symmetry.space_group_name_H-M   'P 1'
#
loop_
_entity.id
_entity.type
_entity.pdbx_description
1 polymer ?
#
loop_
_entity_poly.entity_id
_entity_poly.type
_entity_poly.pdbx_seq_one_letter_code
_entity_poly.pdbx_strand_id
1 'polypeptide(L)'
;MSDDEADPELLALLRKSLGLGGGAANPRAAETKVLENAQYVFDNAIDVALNPSKTKEAAETIWRLMQKKEYSTQTWSEHELHPKAKDESTVDFIFAMDLLNFSFWSERPEEKRFAIEYRGKKWTGYWSLVAALQRALDEGRFYIFIII
;
A
#
# COMPACT_ATOMS: atom_id res chain seq x y z
N MET A 1 -6.60 -21.06 17.90
CA MET A 1 -5.51 -20.16 18.35
C MET A 1 -5.62 -18.96 17.44
N SER A 2 -5.90 -17.78 18.00
CA SER A 2 -6.25 -16.59 17.23
C SER A 2 -4.98 -15.90 16.72
N ASP A 3 -4.77 -15.95 15.40
CA ASP A 3 -3.72 -15.22 14.68
C ASP A 3 -4.02 -13.69 14.56
N ASP A 4 -4.99 -13.18 15.34
CA ASP A 4 -5.46 -11.79 15.37
C ASP A 4 -4.66 -10.87 16.31
N GLU A 5 -3.68 -11.41 17.05
CA GLU A 5 -2.74 -10.57 17.77
C GLU A 5 -1.65 -10.11 16.80
N ALA A 6 -1.47 -8.78 16.70
CA ALA A 6 -0.36 -8.20 15.96
C ALA A 6 0.93 -8.91 16.39
N ASP A 7 1.63 -9.49 15.40
CA ASP A 7 2.80 -10.34 15.60
C ASP A 7 3.74 -9.70 16.64
N PRO A 8 3.92 -10.33 17.82
CA PRO A 8 4.76 -9.79 18.88
C PRO A 8 6.19 -9.50 18.41
N GLU A 9 6.71 -10.26 17.44
CA GLU A 9 8.01 -10.01 16.82
C GLU A 9 7.98 -8.78 15.91
N LEU A 10 6.92 -8.58 15.13
CA LEU A 10 6.75 -7.38 14.31
C LEU A 10 6.59 -6.13 15.17
N LEU A 11 5.80 -6.19 16.25
CA LEU A 11 5.67 -5.10 17.21
C LEU A 11 7.00 -4.80 17.90
N ALA A 12 7.77 -5.83 18.26
CA ALA A 12 9.11 -5.66 18.81
C ALA A 12 10.07 -5.06 17.79
N LEU A 13 10.00 -5.48 16.52
CA LEU A 13 10.78 -4.92 15.42
C LEU A 13 10.45 -3.45 15.18
N LEU A 14 9.16 -3.09 15.16
CA LEU A 14 8.70 -1.70 15.02
C LEU A 14 9.09 -0.84 16.21
N ARG A 15 8.95 -1.34 17.44
CA ARG A 15 9.44 -0.64 18.63
C ARG A 15 10.95 -0.45 18.60
N LYS A 16 11.70 -1.44 18.10
CA LYS A 16 13.15 -1.35 17.94
C LYS A 16 13.56 -0.38 16.84
N SER A 17 12.84 -0.35 15.70
CA SER A 17 13.13 0.57 14.60
C SER A 17 12.73 2.01 14.93
N LEU A 18 11.68 2.21 15.72
CA LEU A 18 11.23 3.51 16.21
C LEU A 18 11.98 3.98 17.47
N GLY A 19 12.95 3.21 17.98
CA GLY A 19 13.74 3.56 19.17
C GLY A 19 12.96 3.53 20.50
N LEU A 20 11.76 2.94 20.51
CA LEU A 20 10.86 2.86 21.67
C LEU A 20 11.12 1.64 22.57
N GLY A 21 12.05 0.75 22.18
CA GLY A 21 12.27 -0.57 22.79
C GLY A 21 13.36 -0.68 23.86
N GLY A 22 14.00 0.41 24.28
CA GLY A 22 14.98 0.41 25.39
C GLY A 22 16.29 -0.37 25.16
N GLY A 23 16.50 -0.96 23.98
CA GLY A 23 17.74 -1.63 23.58
C GLY A 23 18.53 -0.81 22.55
N ALA A 24 19.83 -1.12 22.39
CA ALA A 24 20.66 -0.48 21.37
C ALA A 24 20.00 -0.59 19.99
N ALA A 25 19.89 0.55 19.28
CA ALA A 25 19.39 0.60 17.92
C ALA A 25 20.10 -0.47 17.07
N ASN A 26 19.35 -1.21 16.26
CA ASN A 26 19.94 -2.26 15.44
C ASN A 26 21.00 -1.62 14.52
N PRO A 27 22.30 -1.94 14.64
CA PRO A 27 23.36 -1.31 13.83
C PRO A 27 23.25 -1.63 12.32
N ARG A 28 22.24 -2.41 11.94
CA ARG A 28 21.88 -2.80 10.57
C ARG A 28 20.58 -2.20 10.05
N ALA A 29 19.86 -1.39 10.83
CA ALA A 29 18.74 -0.64 10.26
C ALA A 29 19.33 0.35 9.26
N ALA A 30 19.17 0.06 7.96
CA ALA A 30 19.66 0.95 6.92
C ALA A 30 19.09 2.35 7.19
N GLU A 31 19.97 3.33 7.33
CA GLU A 31 19.58 4.71 7.48
C GLU A 31 19.03 5.17 6.13
N THR A 32 17.71 5.06 5.95
CA THR A 32 17.04 5.34 4.68
C THR A 32 16.98 6.84 4.38
N LYS A 33 17.30 7.69 5.36
CA LYS A 33 17.13 9.15 5.34
C LYS A 33 15.70 9.63 5.03
N VAL A 34 14.72 8.72 5.00
CA VAL A 34 13.34 9.05 4.64
C VAL A 34 12.76 10.08 5.59
N LEU A 35 12.98 9.92 6.91
CA LEU A 35 12.47 10.87 7.91
C LEU A 35 13.16 12.23 7.81
N GLU A 36 14.48 12.25 7.67
CA GLU A 36 15.27 13.48 7.49
C GLU A 36 14.83 14.25 6.23
N ASN A 37 14.72 13.55 5.09
CA ASN A 37 14.31 14.16 3.83
C ASN A 37 12.84 14.61 3.86
N ALA A 38 11.94 13.82 4.44
CA ALA A 38 10.53 14.21 4.59
C ALA A 38 10.39 15.45 5.49
N GLN A 39 11.17 15.52 6.57
CA GLN A 39 11.22 16.70 7.43
C GLN A 39 11.76 17.92 6.69
N TYR A 40 12.85 17.77 5.94
CA TYR A 40 13.39 18.86 5.12
C TYR A 40 12.36 19.41 4.13
N VAL A 41 11.62 18.53 3.42
CA VAL A 41 10.55 18.95 2.51
C VAL A 41 9.45 19.68 3.27
N PHE A 42 9.04 19.18 4.43
CA PHE A 42 8.02 19.82 5.28
C PHE A 42 8.45 21.22 5.74
N ASP A 43 9.68 21.37 6.24
CA ASP A 43 10.20 22.62 6.78
C ASP A 43 10.42 23.70 5.69
N ASN A 44 10.57 23.28 4.43
CA ASN A 44 10.85 24.17 3.29
C ASN A 44 9.67 24.30 2.30
N ALA A 45 8.53 23.66 2.56
CA ALA A 45 7.36 23.77 1.69
C ALA A 45 6.74 25.18 1.76
N ILE A 46 6.43 25.75 0.60
CA ILE A 46 5.86 27.11 0.51
C ILE A 46 4.35 27.06 0.29
N ASP A 47 3.90 26.21 -0.64
CA ASP A 47 2.49 26.17 -1.08
C ASP A 47 1.63 25.18 -0.29
N VAL A 48 2.26 24.31 0.51
CA VAL A 48 1.59 23.23 1.25
C VAL A 48 2.02 23.27 2.71
N ALA A 49 1.04 23.33 3.61
CA ALA A 49 1.27 23.25 5.05
C ALA A 49 0.43 22.12 5.65
N LEU A 50 1.03 21.31 6.53
CA LEU A 50 0.30 20.32 7.32
C LEU A 50 -0.14 20.96 8.64
N ASN A 51 -1.34 20.60 9.11
CA ASN A 51 -1.79 20.95 10.45
C ASN A 51 -1.45 19.77 11.39
N PRO A 52 -0.43 19.89 12.28
CA PRO A 52 0.03 18.76 13.08
C PRO A 52 -1.06 18.19 13.99
N SER A 53 -1.90 19.06 14.57
CA SER A 53 -3.00 18.65 15.42
C SER A 53 -4.04 17.84 14.64
N LYS A 54 -4.40 18.29 13.44
CA LYS A 54 -5.36 17.57 12.59
C LYS A 54 -4.80 16.26 12.03
N THR A 55 -3.52 16.22 11.68
CA THR A 55 -2.85 14.97 11.30
C THR A 55 -2.89 13.97 12.44
N LYS A 56 -2.66 14.39 13.68
CA LYS A 56 -2.74 13.52 14.86
C LYS A 56 -4.18 13.04 15.12
N GLU A 57 -5.17 13.93 15.08
CA GLU A 57 -6.59 13.56 15.22
C GLU A 57 -7.03 12.54 14.15
N ALA A 58 -6.56 12.72 12.90
CA ALA A 58 -6.83 11.78 11.80
C ALA A 58 -6.17 10.42 12.06
N ALA A 59 -4.90 10.40 12.46
CA ALA A 59 -4.18 9.17 12.79
C ALA A 59 -4.86 8.40 13.94
N GLU A 60 -5.28 9.09 15.00
CA GLU A 60 -6.03 8.49 16.11
C GLU A 60 -7.37 7.92 15.66
N THR A 61 -8.05 8.59 14.73
CA THR A 61 -9.32 8.13 14.17
C THR A 61 -9.13 6.88 13.31
N ILE A 62 -8.13 6.86 12.43
CA ILE A 62 -7.78 5.69 11.63
C ILE A 62 -7.44 4.51 12.54
N TRP A 63 -6.56 4.73 13.52
CA TRP A 63 -6.17 3.70 14.48
C TRP A 63 -7.38 3.10 15.19
N ARG A 64 -8.26 3.94 15.74
CA ARG A 64 -9.49 3.49 16.42
C ARG A 64 -10.39 2.66 15.50
N LEU A 65 -10.51 3.06 14.23
CA LEU A 65 -11.30 2.33 13.25
C LEU A 65 -10.66 1.00 12.86
N MET A 66 -9.33 0.93 12.74
CA MET A 66 -8.62 -0.32 12.50
C MET A 66 -8.87 -1.33 13.63
N GLN A 67 -8.78 -0.88 14.88
CA GLN A 67 -9.07 -1.71 16.06
C GLN A 67 -10.54 -2.17 16.08
N LYS A 68 -11.50 -1.28 15.79
CA LYS A 68 -12.93 -1.61 15.81
C LYS A 68 -13.35 -2.55 14.67
N LYS A 69 -12.71 -2.45 13.51
CA LYS A 69 -13.07 -3.20 12.30
C LYS A 69 -12.22 -4.46 12.10
N GLU A 70 -11.30 -4.76 13.01
CA GLU A 70 -10.33 -5.86 12.88
C GLU A 70 -9.63 -5.83 11.51
N TYR A 71 -9.29 -4.62 11.04
CA TYR A 71 -8.72 -4.45 9.71
C TYR A 71 -7.30 -5.00 9.69
N SER A 72 -7.08 -6.07 8.93
CA SER A 72 -5.78 -6.74 8.83
C SER A 72 -5.29 -6.77 7.38
N THR A 73 -4.01 -7.08 7.19
CA THR A 73 -3.44 -7.30 5.84
C THR A 73 -4.07 -8.51 5.15
N GLN A 74 -4.74 -9.39 5.90
CA GLN A 74 -5.49 -10.52 5.34
C GLN A 74 -6.67 -10.02 4.50
N THR A 75 -7.33 -8.94 4.91
CA THR A 75 -8.44 -8.32 4.17
C THR A 75 -8.03 -7.85 2.77
N TRP A 76 -6.76 -7.46 2.58
CA TRP A 76 -6.24 -7.14 1.24
C TRP A 76 -6.23 -8.39 0.36
N SER A 77 -5.75 -9.52 0.88
CA SER A 77 -5.70 -10.79 0.15
C SER A 77 -7.07 -11.42 -0.09
N GLU A 78 -8.16 -10.91 0.47
CA GLU A 78 -9.52 -11.42 0.22
C GLU A 78 -10.00 -11.09 -1.19
N HIS A 79 -9.62 -9.91 -1.74
CA HIS A 79 -10.13 -9.47 -3.03
C HIS A 79 -9.72 -10.42 -4.17
N GLU A 80 -10.67 -10.77 -5.05
CA GLU A 80 -10.50 -11.81 -6.08
C GLU A 80 -9.34 -11.56 -7.07
N LEU A 81 -8.99 -10.30 -7.27
CA LEU A 81 -7.91 -9.88 -8.17
C LEU A 81 -6.54 -9.72 -7.50
N HIS A 82 -6.44 -9.80 -6.17
CA HIS A 82 -5.12 -9.71 -5.53
C HIS A 82 -4.43 -11.08 -5.51
N PRO A 83 -3.09 -11.12 -5.70
CA PRO A 83 -2.31 -12.33 -5.52
C PRO A 83 -2.59 -12.98 -4.16
N LYS A 84 -2.77 -14.31 -4.16
CA LYS A 84 -3.01 -15.09 -2.93
C LYS A 84 -1.73 -15.67 -2.34
N ALA A 85 -0.70 -15.84 -3.17
CA ALA A 85 0.62 -16.29 -2.74
C ALA A 85 1.31 -15.20 -1.91
N LYS A 86 2.27 -15.61 -1.07
CA LYS A 86 3.10 -14.72 -0.26
C LYS A 86 4.58 -14.91 -0.61
N ASP A 87 4.87 -14.88 -1.91
CA ASP A 87 6.22 -15.07 -2.47
C ASP A 87 6.70 -13.79 -3.17
N GLU A 88 7.90 -13.87 -3.77
CA GLU A 88 8.54 -12.77 -4.49
C GLU A 88 7.66 -12.21 -5.62
N SER A 89 6.88 -13.07 -6.30
CA SER A 89 5.99 -12.63 -7.38
C SER A 89 4.86 -11.72 -6.88
N THR A 90 4.39 -11.94 -5.66
CA THR A 90 3.42 -11.04 -5.02
C THR A 90 4.04 -9.68 -4.72
N VAL A 91 5.31 -9.65 -4.32
CA VAL A 91 6.03 -8.40 -4.06
C VAL A 91 6.23 -7.62 -5.36
N ASP A 92 6.66 -8.29 -6.43
CA ASP A 92 6.81 -7.69 -7.76
C ASP A 92 5.48 -7.14 -8.28
N PHE A 93 4.38 -7.89 -8.08
CA PHE A 93 3.04 -7.45 -8.44
C PHE A 93 2.64 -6.17 -7.70
N ILE A 94 2.82 -6.14 -6.37
CA ILE A 94 2.48 -4.96 -5.55
C ILE A 94 3.31 -3.76 -6.00
N PHE A 95 4.61 -3.96 -6.21
CA PHE A 95 5.50 -2.90 -6.68
C PHE A 95 5.06 -2.32 -8.02
N ALA A 96 4.78 -3.17 -9.00
CA ALA A 96 4.30 -2.74 -10.32
C ALA A 96 2.93 -2.04 -10.24
N MET A 97 2.02 -2.59 -9.44
CA MET A 97 0.69 -2.01 -9.19
C MET A 97 0.80 -0.61 -8.57
N ASP A 98 1.65 -0.43 -7.56
CA ASP A 98 1.83 0.85 -6.88
C ASP A 98 2.51 1.89 -7.77
N LEU A 99 3.46 1.48 -8.62
CA LEU A 99 4.05 2.36 -9.63
C LEU A 99 3.00 2.90 -10.60
N LEU A 100 1.96 2.12 -10.93
CA LEU A 100 0.93 2.49 -11.90
C LEU A 100 -0.30 3.17 -11.25
N ASN A 101 -0.38 3.24 -9.92
CA ASN A 101 -1.57 3.67 -9.15
C ASN A 101 -1.94 5.17 -9.29
N PHE A 102 -1.33 5.91 -10.21
CA PHE A 102 -1.65 7.31 -10.47
C PHE A 102 -2.63 7.51 -11.66
N SER A 103 -2.87 6.48 -12.48
CA SER A 103 -3.46 6.66 -13.83
C SER A 103 -4.98 6.43 -13.97
N PHE A 104 -5.73 6.17 -12.89
CA PHE A 104 -7.09 5.58 -13.00
C PHE A 104 -8.22 6.40 -12.38
N TRP A 105 -7.92 7.60 -11.87
CA TRP A 105 -8.92 8.52 -11.33
C TRP A 105 -9.52 9.37 -12.46
N SER A 106 -10.84 9.35 -12.59
CA SER A 106 -11.55 10.09 -13.64
C SER A 106 -12.84 10.70 -13.11
N GLU A 107 -13.03 12.00 -13.34
CA GLU A 107 -14.27 12.72 -13.02
C GLU A 107 -15.43 12.38 -13.96
N ARG A 108 -15.16 11.65 -15.05
CA ARG A 108 -16.18 11.29 -16.04
C ARG A 108 -17.20 10.31 -15.45
N PRO A 109 -18.43 10.27 -16.01
CA PRO A 109 -19.41 9.22 -15.70
C PRO A 109 -18.85 7.81 -15.92
N GLU A 110 -19.31 6.84 -15.13
CA GLU A 110 -18.78 5.47 -15.08
C GLU A 110 -18.71 4.80 -16.46
N GLU A 111 -19.69 5.06 -17.32
CA GLU A 111 -19.79 4.49 -18.66
C GLU A 111 -18.67 4.96 -19.59
N LYS A 112 -18.08 6.12 -19.27
CA LYS A 112 -17.01 6.78 -20.03
C LYS A 112 -15.63 6.63 -19.37
N ARG A 113 -15.55 5.98 -18.21
CA ARG A 113 -14.28 5.69 -17.54
C ARG A 113 -13.57 4.54 -18.25
N PHE A 114 -12.25 4.54 -18.14
CA PHE A 114 -11.46 3.38 -18.54
C PHE A 114 -11.94 2.15 -17.77
N ALA A 115 -12.14 1.06 -18.49
CA ALA A 115 -12.62 -0.18 -17.94
C ALA A 115 -12.01 -1.36 -18.67
N ILE A 116 -11.81 -2.46 -17.95
CA ILE A 116 -11.31 -3.71 -18.51
C ILE A 116 -12.33 -4.80 -18.27
N GLU A 117 -12.66 -5.54 -19.32
CA GLU A 117 -13.36 -6.81 -19.18
C GLU A 117 -12.36 -7.92 -18.89
N TYR A 118 -12.58 -8.61 -17.78
CA TYR A 118 -11.73 -9.71 -17.34
C TYR A 118 -12.56 -10.66 -16.46
N ARG A 119 -12.44 -11.97 -16.74
CA ARG A 119 -13.24 -13.05 -16.10
C ARG A 119 -14.75 -12.80 -16.16
N GLY A 120 -15.24 -12.30 -17.29
CA GLY A 120 -16.66 -12.04 -17.52
C GLY A 120 -17.24 -10.85 -16.75
N LYS A 121 -16.39 -10.04 -16.10
CA LYS A 121 -16.78 -8.84 -15.34
C LYS A 121 -16.08 -7.61 -15.88
N LYS A 122 -16.80 -6.48 -15.88
CA LYS A 122 -16.26 -5.17 -16.21
C LYS A 122 -15.68 -4.53 -14.94
N TRP A 123 -14.40 -4.18 -14.98
CA TRP A 123 -13.65 -3.59 -13.89
C TRP A 123 -13.35 -2.13 -14.20
N THR A 124 -13.55 -1.24 -13.23
CA THR A 124 -13.37 0.23 -13.36
C THR A 124 -12.44 0.76 -12.26
N GLY A 125 -11.90 1.96 -12.47
CA GLY A 125 -11.02 2.63 -11.48
C GLY A 125 -9.78 1.79 -11.15
N TYR A 126 -9.39 1.77 -9.88
CA TYR A 126 -8.27 0.96 -9.38
C TYR A 126 -8.37 -0.52 -9.81
N TRP A 127 -9.57 -1.11 -9.77
CA TRP A 127 -9.74 -2.52 -10.12
C TRP A 127 -9.51 -2.82 -11.60
N SER A 128 -9.66 -1.83 -12.48
CA SER A 128 -9.30 -1.99 -13.89
C SER A 128 -7.79 -2.19 -14.07
N LEU A 129 -6.94 -1.53 -13.27
CA LEU A 129 -5.49 -1.76 -13.26
C LEU A 129 -5.17 -3.17 -12.78
N VAL A 130 -5.71 -3.56 -11.61
CA VAL A 130 -5.44 -4.88 -11.04
C VAL A 130 -5.91 -5.99 -11.99
N ALA A 131 -7.05 -5.80 -12.66
CA ALA A 131 -7.53 -6.70 -13.70
C ALA A 131 -6.60 -6.75 -14.93
N ALA A 132 -6.03 -5.61 -15.35
CA ALA A 132 -5.06 -5.55 -16.44
C ALA A 132 -3.82 -6.40 -16.12
N LEU A 133 -3.27 -6.20 -14.92
CA LEU A 133 -2.07 -6.90 -14.44
C LEU A 133 -2.32 -8.40 -14.33
N GLN A 134 -3.44 -8.80 -13.72
CA GLN A 134 -3.83 -10.21 -13.62
C GLN A 134 -4.04 -10.85 -15.00
N ARG A 135 -4.70 -10.13 -15.92
CA ARG A 135 -4.89 -10.63 -17.29
C ARG A 135 -3.56 -10.79 -18.03
N ALA A 136 -2.62 -9.86 -17.84
CA ALA A 136 -1.29 -9.97 -18.44
C ALA A 136 -0.52 -11.20 -17.93
N LEU A 137 -0.64 -11.51 -16.64
CA LEU A 137 -0.06 -12.73 -16.05
C LEU A 137 -0.74 -14.00 -16.60
N ASP A 138 -2.08 -14.04 -16.64
CA ASP A 138 -2.84 -15.18 -17.18
C ASP A 138 -2.54 -15.44 -18.67
N GLU A 139 -2.33 -14.38 -19.46
CA GLU A 139 -1.99 -14.48 -20.89
C GLU A 139 -0.49 -14.73 -21.14
N GLY A 140 0.35 -14.83 -20.10
CA GLY A 140 1.80 -15.05 -20.23
C GLY A 140 2.56 -13.87 -20.84
N ARG A 141 2.03 -12.65 -20.78
CA ARG A 141 2.65 -11.44 -21.32
C ARG A 141 3.59 -10.77 -20.32
N PHE A 142 4.66 -11.47 -19.94
CA PHE A 142 5.71 -10.93 -19.05
C PHE A 142 6.50 -9.75 -19.66
N TYR A 143 6.42 -9.55 -20.99
CA TYR A 143 7.20 -8.54 -21.72
C TYR A 143 6.61 -7.12 -21.75
N ILE A 144 5.42 -6.88 -21.17
CA ILE A 144 4.82 -5.54 -21.16
C ILE A 144 5.57 -4.57 -20.21
N PHE A 145 6.33 -5.08 -19.25
CA PHE A 145 7.01 -4.26 -18.24
C PHE A 145 8.34 -3.62 -18.71
N ILE A 146 8.80 -3.87 -19.94
CA ILE A 146 10.04 -3.26 -20.48
C ILE A 146 9.75 -1.97 -21.28
N ILE A 147 8.48 -1.64 -21.57
CA ILE A 147 8.14 -0.52 -22.46
C ILE A 147 7.05 0.39 -21.86
N ILE A 148 7.22 0.79 -20.61
CA ILE A 148 6.58 2.00 -20.06
C ILE A 148 7.66 2.85 -19.41
#